data_AF-A0A951N5J2-F1
#
_entry.id   AF-A0A951N5J2-F1
#
_cell.length_a   1.000
_cell.length_b   1.000
_cell.length_c   1.000
_cell.angle_alpha   90.00
_cell.angle_beta   90.00
_cell.angle_gamma   90.00
#
_symmetry.space_group_name_H-M   'P 1'
#
loop_
_entity.id
_entity.type
_entity.pdbx_description
1 polymer ?
#
loop_
_entity_poly.entity_id
_entity_poly.type
_entity_poly.pdbx_seq_one_letter_code
_entity_poly.pdbx_strand_id
1 'polypeptide(L)'
;MPLPEAPATGNLPFEPPTHFPPDLAQFWTLWREEKFWACHEALEEIWKSESEPRRSFLNGLIHGAVAVFQHRRGNFVGAARQLMRATIKLEGHRPTREGVEIDAFLTGIETEIAPSMAQITEKQRAALGELEARLHTKYPAKSPPQT
;
A
#
# COMPACT_ATOMS: atom_id res chain seq x y z
N MET A 1 -0.19 20.55 10.16
CA MET A 1 0.04 19.64 11.30
C MET A 1 -0.22 18.24 10.77
N PRO A 2 0.76 17.31 10.77
CA PRO A 2 0.48 15.94 10.41
C PRO A 2 -0.59 15.39 11.37
N LEU A 3 -1.46 14.53 10.86
CA LEU A 3 -2.45 13.87 11.71
C LEU A 3 -1.71 12.94 12.68
N PRO A 4 -2.12 12.85 13.95
CA PRO A 4 -1.49 11.94 14.89
C PRO A 4 -1.66 10.50 14.41
N GLU A 5 -0.59 9.71 14.52
CA GLU A 5 -0.63 8.26 14.34
C GLU A 5 -1.54 7.64 15.41
N ALA A 6 -2.19 6.53 15.06
CA ALA A 6 -2.84 5.70 16.07
C ALA A 6 -1.76 5.02 16.95
N PRO A 7 -2.06 4.69 18.22
CA PRO A 7 -1.15 3.90 19.05
C PRO A 7 -0.77 2.58 18.35
N ALA A 8 0.50 2.19 18.50
CA ALA A 8 1.00 0.90 18.05
C ALA A 8 0.21 -0.25 18.71
N THR A 9 -0.16 -1.25 17.92
CA THR A 9 -0.93 -2.42 18.39
C THR A 9 -0.02 -3.60 18.75
N GLY A 10 1.25 -3.55 18.38
CA GLY A 10 2.21 -4.65 18.49
C GLY A 10 2.06 -5.70 17.40
N ASN A 11 1.10 -5.53 16.49
CA ASN A 11 0.83 -6.45 15.39
C ASN A 11 1.11 -5.74 14.06
N LEU A 12 2.17 -6.17 13.38
CA LEU A 12 2.50 -5.66 12.06
C LEU A 12 1.66 -6.37 11.01
N PRO A 13 1.04 -5.64 10.06
CA PRO A 13 0.32 -6.26 8.95
C PRO A 13 1.26 -7.05 8.03
N PHE A 14 2.54 -6.68 7.98
CA PHE A 14 3.55 -7.37 7.17
C PHE A 14 4.89 -7.26 7.88
N GLU A 15 5.66 -8.36 7.87
CA GLU A 15 7.01 -8.36 8.42
C GLU A 15 8.00 -7.75 7.41
N PRO A 16 8.69 -6.66 7.75
CA PRO A 16 9.64 -6.03 6.83
C PRO A 16 10.74 -6.99 6.36
N PRO A 17 11.18 -6.90 5.10
CA PRO A 17 12.20 -7.79 4.59
C PRO A 17 13.55 -7.58 5.29
N THR A 18 14.39 -8.61 5.30
CA THR A 18 15.73 -8.55 5.90
C THR A 18 16.76 -7.85 5.00
N HIS A 19 16.53 -7.88 3.69
CA HIS A 19 17.40 -7.26 2.69
C HIS A 19 16.58 -6.31 1.82
N PHE A 20 16.95 -5.04 1.80
CA PHE A 20 16.31 -4.00 0.99
C PHE A 20 17.34 -2.90 0.68
N PRO A 21 17.12 -2.09 -0.39
CA PRO A 21 17.97 -0.95 -0.70
C PRO A 21 18.05 0.08 0.44
N PRO A 22 19.20 0.75 0.66
CA PRO A 22 19.37 1.69 1.76
C PRO A 22 18.36 2.84 1.80
N ASP A 23 17.87 3.28 0.64
CA ASP A 23 16.87 4.34 0.54
C ASP A 23 15.47 3.92 1.02
N LEU A 24 15.21 2.63 1.24
CA LEU A 24 14.01 2.13 1.90
C LEU A 24 14.15 1.93 3.42
N ALA A 25 15.34 2.15 3.99
CA ALA A 25 15.61 1.84 5.39
C ALA A 25 14.72 2.63 6.37
N GLN A 26 14.48 3.91 6.07
CA GLN A 26 13.61 4.75 6.90
C GLN A 26 12.15 4.27 6.85
N PHE A 27 11.65 3.91 5.67
CA PHE A 27 10.30 3.36 5.50
C PHE A 27 10.09 2.12 6.36
N TRP A 28 11.00 1.15 6.31
CA TRP A 28 10.87 -0.08 7.08
C TRP A 28 11.07 0.10 8.58
N THR A 29 11.87 1.09 8.99
CA THR A 29 11.99 1.46 10.41
C THR A 29 10.68 2.02 10.95
N LEU A 30 10.07 2.96 10.22
CA LEU A 30 8.77 3.53 10.58
C LEU A 30 7.64 2.50 10.52
N TRP A 31 7.72 1.55 9.59
CA TRP A 31 6.78 0.43 9.49
C TRP A 31 6.81 -0.43 10.75
N ARG A 32 8.01 -0.80 11.24
CA ARG A 32 8.17 -1.53 12.52
C ARG A 32 7.64 -0.77 13.73
N GLU A 33 7.72 0.56 13.68
CA GLU A 33 7.20 1.44 14.72
C GLU A 33 5.69 1.73 14.55
N GLU A 34 5.04 1.12 13.55
CA GLU A 34 3.62 1.31 13.22
C GLU A 34 3.25 2.78 12.89
N LYS A 35 4.23 3.57 12.44
CA LYS A 35 4.07 4.96 12.01
C LYS A 35 3.76 5.04 10.52
N PHE A 36 2.57 4.58 10.15
CA PHE A 36 2.17 4.40 8.75
C PHE A 36 1.95 5.71 7.97
N TRP A 37 1.57 6.81 8.62
CA TRP A 37 1.60 8.13 7.97
C TRP A 37 3.02 8.57 7.69
N ALA A 38 3.93 8.41 8.67
CA ALA A 38 5.34 8.75 8.49
C ALA A 38 6.02 7.88 7.41
N CYS A 39 5.59 6.62 7.23
CA CYS A 39 6.04 5.79 6.11
C CYS A 39 5.77 6.45 4.74
N HIS A 40 4.60 7.07 4.55
CA HIS A 40 4.30 7.81 3.33
C HIS A 40 5.27 8.97 3.14
N GLU A 41 5.50 9.77 4.19
CA GLU A 41 6.40 10.93 4.13
C GLU A 41 7.85 10.51 3.80
N ALA A 42 8.31 9.39 4.35
CA ALA A 42 9.65 8.86 4.10
C ALA A 42 9.90 8.46 2.64
N LEU A 43 8.87 8.01 1.92
CA LEU A 43 9.00 7.63 0.51
C LEU A 43 8.54 8.72 -0.47
N GLU A 44 7.89 9.79 -0.01
CA GLU A 44 7.26 10.77 -0.90
C GLU A 44 8.27 11.44 -1.85
N GLU A 45 9.40 11.91 -1.32
CA GLU A 45 10.42 12.59 -2.14
C GLU A 45 11.15 11.63 -3.08
N ILE A 46 11.45 10.41 -2.62
CA ILE A 46 12.05 9.36 -3.45
C ILE A 46 11.10 9.05 -4.62
N TRP A 47 9.82 8.81 -4.33
CA TRP A 47 8.79 8.54 -5.34
C TRP A 47 8.61 9.67 -6.35
N LYS A 48 8.64 10.94 -5.93
CA LYS A 48 8.48 12.09 -6.83
C LYS A 48 9.63 12.18 -7.84
N SER A 49 10.85 11.82 -7.43
CA SER A 49 12.05 11.86 -8.26
C SER A 49 12.25 10.61 -9.13
N GLU A 50 11.53 9.52 -8.84
CA GLU A 50 11.77 8.21 -9.46
C GLU A 50 11.04 8.03 -10.81
N SER A 51 11.59 7.15 -11.65
CA SER A 51 11.06 6.76 -12.96
C SER A 51 10.38 5.38 -12.94
N GLU A 52 9.52 5.10 -13.91
CA GLU A 52 8.97 3.74 -14.06
C GLU A 52 10.09 2.76 -14.46
N PRO A 53 10.09 1.51 -13.94
CA PRO A 53 9.01 0.88 -13.18
C PRO A 53 9.08 1.12 -11.66
N ARG A 54 10.17 1.65 -11.11
CA ARG A 54 10.35 1.77 -9.65
C ARG A 54 9.37 2.76 -9.02
N ARG A 55 9.01 3.81 -9.75
CA ARG A 55 8.02 4.80 -9.32
C ARG A 55 6.67 4.17 -8.94
N SER A 56 6.15 3.24 -9.74
CA SER A 56 4.90 2.56 -9.41
C SER A 56 5.03 1.64 -8.20
N PHE A 57 6.17 0.98 -8.02
CA PHE A 57 6.46 0.17 -6.83
C PHE A 57 6.43 1.00 -5.55
N LEU A 58 7.19 2.10 -5.50
CA LEU A 58 7.20 3.01 -4.34
C LEU A 58 5.81 3.58 -4.06
N ASN A 59 5.07 3.93 -5.11
CA ASN A 59 3.69 4.40 -4.98
C ASN A 59 2.76 3.33 -4.39
N GLY A 60 2.98 2.06 -4.72
CA GLY A 60 2.28 0.92 -4.15
C GLY A 60 2.54 0.75 -2.66
N LEU A 61 3.81 0.81 -2.23
CA LEU A 61 4.19 0.76 -0.80
C LEU A 61 3.58 1.92 -0.02
N ILE A 62 3.62 3.14 -0.57
CA ILE A 62 2.98 4.33 0.00
C ILE A 62 1.48 4.08 0.19
N HIS A 63 0.77 3.60 -0.85
CA HIS A 63 -0.65 3.33 -0.75
C HIS A 63 -0.97 2.21 0.27
N GLY A 64 -0.11 1.20 0.40
CA GLY A 64 -0.24 0.16 1.41
C GLY A 64 -0.14 0.70 2.83
N ALA A 65 0.87 1.52 3.13
CA ALA A 65 0.99 2.17 4.43
C ALA A 65 -0.22 3.08 4.73
N VAL A 66 -0.65 3.89 3.76
CA VAL A 66 -1.81 4.78 3.96
C VAL A 66 -3.11 3.99 4.13
N ALA A 67 -3.25 2.79 3.55
CA ALA A 67 -4.42 1.94 3.78
C ALA A 67 -4.56 1.55 5.25
N VAL A 68 -3.46 1.10 5.88
CA VAL A 68 -3.41 0.75 7.30
C VAL A 68 -3.66 1.98 8.17
N PHE A 69 -3.02 3.12 7.85
CA PHE A 69 -3.25 4.39 8.55
C PHE A 69 -4.74 4.78 8.55
N GLN A 70 -5.40 4.73 7.38
CA GLN A 70 -6.81 5.11 7.25
C GLN A 70 -7.73 4.12 7.97
N HIS A 71 -7.40 2.82 7.98
CA HIS A 71 -8.14 1.81 8.74
C HIS A 71 -8.13 2.13 10.24
N ARG A 72 -6.94 2.35 10.81
CA ARG A 72 -6.75 2.52 12.26
C ARG A 72 -7.39 3.78 12.84
N ARG A 73 -7.65 4.79 12.01
CA ARG A 73 -8.40 6.00 12.39
C ARG A 73 -9.90 5.93 12.09
N GLY A 74 -10.43 4.77 11.71
CA GLY A 74 -11.84 4.58 11.40
C GLY A 74 -12.29 5.08 10.02
N ASN A 75 -11.37 5.45 9.13
CA ASN A 75 -11.70 5.84 7.76
C ASN A 75 -11.71 4.62 6.83
N PHE A 76 -12.74 3.81 6.95
CA PHE A 76 -12.86 2.51 6.27
C PHE A 76 -12.92 2.60 4.75
N VAL A 77 -13.66 3.58 4.21
CA VAL A 77 -13.68 3.83 2.76
C VAL A 77 -12.32 4.29 2.26
N GLY A 78 -11.63 5.14 3.04
CA GLY A 78 -10.27 5.56 2.76
C GLY A 78 -9.31 4.37 2.70
N ALA A 79 -9.38 3.47 3.67
CA ALA A 79 -8.55 2.26 3.70
C ALA A 79 -8.74 1.41 2.45
N ALA A 80 -9.99 1.08 2.12
CA ALA A 80 -10.33 0.25 0.95
C ALA A 80 -9.83 0.86 -0.37
N ARG A 81 -9.99 2.19 -0.56
CA ARG A 81 -9.51 2.89 -1.76
C ARG A 81 -7.99 2.84 -1.90
N GLN A 82 -7.27 2.89 -0.78
CA GLN A 82 -5.81 2.89 -0.76
C GLN A 82 -5.26 1.49 -0.98
N LEU A 83 -5.87 0.45 -0.39
CA LEU A 83 -5.51 -0.95 -0.70
C LEU A 83 -5.71 -1.25 -2.20
N MET A 84 -6.85 -0.88 -2.78
CA MET A 84 -7.11 -1.05 -4.23
C MET A 84 -6.00 -0.44 -5.10
N ARG A 85 -5.55 0.77 -4.74
CA ARG A 85 -4.45 1.44 -5.45
C ARG A 85 -3.13 0.71 -5.24
N ALA A 86 -2.83 0.27 -4.03
CA ALA A 86 -1.63 -0.50 -3.74
C ALA A 86 -1.59 -1.78 -4.58
N THR A 87 -2.68 -2.55 -4.62
CA THR A 87 -2.81 -3.77 -5.42
C THR A 87 -2.51 -3.53 -6.89
N ILE A 88 -3.20 -2.58 -7.52
CA ILE A 88 -3.01 -2.28 -8.96
C ILE A 88 -1.59 -1.78 -9.25
N LYS A 89 -0.98 -1.03 -8.33
CA LYS A 89 0.37 -0.51 -8.49
C LYS A 89 1.46 -1.56 -8.31
N LEU A 90 1.21 -2.56 -7.46
CA LEU A 90 2.16 -3.61 -7.14
C LEU A 90 2.05 -4.83 -8.05
N GLU A 91 0.97 -4.97 -8.82
CA GLU A 91 0.73 -6.10 -9.72
C GLU A 91 1.91 -6.40 -10.66
N GLY A 92 2.48 -5.36 -11.28
CA GLY A 92 3.62 -5.50 -12.19
C GLY A 92 4.99 -5.74 -11.52
N HIS A 93 5.02 -5.92 -10.20
CA HIS A 93 6.24 -6.13 -9.39
C HIS A 93 6.26 -7.50 -8.69
N ARG A 94 5.24 -8.34 -8.94
CA ARG A 94 5.19 -9.72 -8.45
C ARG A 94 6.29 -10.60 -9.09
N PRO A 95 6.75 -11.65 -8.40
CA PRO A 95 6.42 -12.01 -7.01
C PRO A 95 7.18 -11.15 -5.98
N THR A 96 8.39 -10.71 -6.32
CA THR A 96 9.27 -9.95 -5.43
C THR A 96 9.87 -8.72 -6.07
N ARG A 97 10.07 -7.69 -5.25
CA ARG A 97 10.84 -6.50 -5.63
C ARG A 97 11.50 -5.85 -4.43
N GLU A 98 12.80 -5.53 -4.57
CA GLU A 98 13.58 -4.80 -3.54
C GLU A 98 13.47 -5.44 -2.14
N GLY A 99 13.37 -6.77 -2.11
CA GLY A 99 13.22 -7.59 -0.90
C GLY A 99 11.77 -7.89 -0.49
N VAL A 100 10.79 -7.18 -1.04
CA VAL A 100 9.38 -7.32 -0.67
C VAL A 100 8.74 -8.47 -1.42
N GLU A 101 8.18 -9.44 -0.71
CA GLU A 101 7.20 -10.40 -1.22
C GLU A 101 5.84 -9.70 -1.39
N ILE A 102 5.45 -9.45 -2.64
CA ILE A 102 4.32 -8.58 -2.97
C ILE A 102 3.00 -9.17 -2.49
N ASP A 103 2.81 -10.48 -2.67
CA ASP A 103 1.63 -11.20 -2.20
C ASP A 103 1.50 -11.16 -0.68
N ALA A 104 2.60 -11.38 0.05
CA ALA A 104 2.60 -11.34 1.49
C ALA A 104 2.30 -9.92 2.02
N PHE A 105 2.86 -8.88 1.39
CA PHE A 105 2.60 -7.49 1.73
C PHE A 105 1.11 -7.13 1.56
N LEU A 106 0.54 -7.46 0.40
CA LEU A 106 -0.87 -7.16 0.11
C LEU A 106 -1.83 -7.96 0.99
N THR A 107 -1.60 -9.27 1.17
CA THR A 107 -2.41 -10.14 2.02
C THR A 107 -2.39 -9.69 3.48
N GLY A 108 -1.22 -9.26 3.96
CA GLY A 108 -1.04 -8.72 5.28
C GLY A 108 -1.88 -7.47 5.56
N ILE A 109 -1.85 -6.52 4.63
CA ILE A 109 -2.68 -5.31 4.70
C ILE A 109 -4.16 -5.65 4.56
N GLU A 110 -4.53 -6.53 3.63
CA GLU A 110 -5.91 -6.97 3.46
C GLU A 110 -6.48 -7.57 4.75
N THR A 111 -5.70 -8.39 5.44
CA THR A 111 -6.07 -9.00 6.73
C THR A 111 -6.30 -7.93 7.80
N GLU A 112 -5.38 -6.97 7.94
CA GLU A 112 -5.50 -5.85 8.88
C GLU A 112 -6.74 -5.01 8.59
N ILE A 113 -7.02 -4.70 7.32
CA ILE A 113 -8.13 -3.83 6.96
C ILE A 113 -9.45 -4.56 6.72
N ALA A 114 -9.51 -5.88 6.87
CA ALA A 114 -10.73 -6.68 6.66
C ALA A 114 -11.96 -6.11 7.39
N PRO A 115 -11.88 -5.59 8.64
CA PRO A 115 -13.02 -4.96 9.29
C PRO A 115 -13.52 -3.70 8.56
N SER A 116 -12.66 -2.96 7.86
CA SER A 116 -13.09 -1.84 7.02
C SER A 116 -13.99 -2.29 5.87
N MET A 117 -13.67 -3.42 5.24
CA MET A 117 -14.45 -3.95 4.12
C MET A 117 -15.85 -4.38 4.54
N ALA A 118 -16.03 -4.83 5.79
CA ALA A 118 -17.33 -5.15 6.35
C ALA A 118 -18.19 -3.90 6.66
N GLN A 119 -17.55 -2.74 6.90
CA GLN A 119 -18.22 -1.52 7.34
C GLN A 119 -18.64 -0.59 6.20
N ILE A 120 -18.12 -0.80 4.99
CA ILE A 120 -18.50 0.02 3.83
C ILE A 120 -19.89 -0.37 3.31
N THR A 121 -20.65 0.62 2.86
CA THR A 121 -22.00 0.43 2.30
C THR A 121 -21.94 -0.15 0.88
N GLU A 122 -23.06 -0.66 0.37
CA GLU A 122 -23.17 -1.15 -1.01
C GLU A 122 -22.83 -0.06 -2.03
N LYS A 123 -23.31 1.17 -1.79
CA LYS A 123 -22.98 2.33 -2.63
C LYS A 123 -21.47 2.60 -2.65
N GLN A 124 -20.79 2.44 -1.51
CA GLN A 124 -19.35 2.64 -1.42
C GLN A 124 -18.57 1.50 -2.11
N ARG A 125 -19.05 0.26 -2.03
CA ARG A 125 -18.51 -0.88 -2.80
C ARG A 125 -18.64 -0.66 -4.31
N ALA A 126 -19.81 -0.23 -4.79
CA ALA A 126 -20.00 0.09 -6.20
C ALA A 126 -19.01 1.17 -6.68
N ALA A 127 -18.82 2.23 -5.89
CA ALA A 127 -17.85 3.28 -6.19
C ALA A 127 -16.38 2.80 -6.14
N LEU A 128 -16.07 1.76 -5.35
CA LEU A 128 -14.76 1.10 -5.38
C LEU A 128 -14.56 0.33 -6.70
N GLY A 129 -15.57 -0.39 -7.17
CA GLY A 129 -15.52 -1.09 -8.47
C GLY A 129 -15.35 -0.12 -9.66
N GLU A 130 -16.02 1.04 -9.62
CA GLU A 130 -15.79 2.10 -10.62
C GLU A 130 -14.37 2.66 -10.58
N LEU A 131 -13.81 2.83 -9.37
CA LEU A 131 -12.42 3.27 -9.19
C LEU A 131 -11.44 2.23 -9.74
N GLU A 132 -11.65 0.95 -9.44
CA GLU A 132 -10.86 -0.17 -9.92
C GLU A 132 -10.83 -0.20 -11.46
N ALA A 133 -12.01 -0.15 -12.10
CA ALA A 133 -12.12 -0.12 -13.55
C ALA A 133 -11.32 1.04 -14.17
N ARG A 134 -11.45 2.25 -13.59
CA ARG A 134 -10.68 3.43 -14.02
C ARG A 134 -9.17 3.26 -13.83
N LEU A 135 -8.75 2.62 -12.73
CA LEU A 135 -7.34 2.41 -12.44
C LEU A 135 -6.74 1.38 -13.40
N HIS A 136 -7.46 0.31 -13.75
CA HIS A 136 -7.02 -0.65 -14.76
C HIS A 136 -6.92 -0.04 -16.17
N THR A 137 -7.84 0.86 -16.54
CA THR A 137 -7.70 1.61 -17.79
C THR A 137 -6.44 2.49 -17.80
N LYS A 138 -6.10 3.11 -16.67
CA LYS A 138 -4.95 4.00 -16.54
C LYS A 138 -3.62 3.27 -16.40
N TYR A 139 -3.62 2.12 -15.72
CA TYR A 139 -2.47 1.30 -15.40
C TYR A 139 -2.77 -0.14 -15.84
N PRO A 140 -2.69 -0.42 -17.15
CA PRO A 140 -2.95 -1.77 -17.65
C PRO A 140 -1.94 -2.74 -17.05
N ALA A 141 -2.40 -3.95 -16.71
CA ALA A 141 -1.50 -5.03 -16.32
C ALA A 141 -0.49 -5.25 -17.45
N LYS A 142 0.78 -5.42 -17.11
CA LYS A 142 1.78 -5.79 -18.11
C LYS A 142 1.40 -7.16 -18.66
N SER A 143 1.32 -7.29 -19.98
CA SER A 143 1.25 -8.60 -20.60
C SER A 143 2.44 -9.44 -20.11
N PRO A 144 2.25 -10.73 -19.81
CA PRO A 144 3.40 -11.59 -19.53
C PRO A 144 4.37 -11.51 -20.72
N PRO A 145 5.69 -11.56 -20.50
CA PRO A 145 6.64 -11.63 -21.60
C PRO A 145 6.22 -12.80 -22.50
N GLN A 146 5.96 -12.51 -23.77
CA GLN A 146 5.78 -13.55 -24.78
C GLN A 146 7.13 -14.28 -24.86
N THR A 147 7.16 -15.53 -24.42
CA THR A 147 8.25 -16.50 -24.63
C THR A 147 8.55 -16.69 -26.10
#